data_AF-A0ABD4YM80-F1
#
_entry.id   AF-A0ABD4YM80-F1
#
_cell.length_a   1.000
_cell.length_b   1.000
_cell.length_c   1.000
_cell.angle_alpha   90.00
_cell.angle_beta   90.00
_cell.angle_gamma   90.00
#
_symmetry.space_group_name_H-M   'P 1'
#
loop_
_entity.id
_entity.type
_entity.pdbx_description
1 polymer ?
#
loop_
_entity_poly.entity_id
_entity_poly.type
_entity_poly.pdbx_seq_one_letter_code
_entity_poly.pdbx_strand_id
1 'polypeptide(L)'
;MCSHYEAPTPNQLAAAFGIEDDQQGKLDLWPGYIGPFLRRAGEAVEQDGAPPQLDLLTGSFGLIPCWSKDIKIARRTYNARSETVAEKPSFRNAWRRAQHCIIPAAAIYEPDWRSGRAVPTRIARADGEVMGIAGLWEEWRDPETRQVLHSYTMLTVNADTHAFMRNYHRPDDEKQTEVPL
;
A
#
# COMPACT_ATOMS: atom_id res chain seq x y z
N MET A 1 -10.75 2.16 -6.45
CA MET A 1 -9.50 2.17 -5.69
C MET A 1 -9.77 1.50 -4.35
N CYS A 2 -8.91 0.56 -3.98
CA CYS A 2 -9.05 -0.25 -2.77
C CYS A 2 -8.91 0.61 -1.51
N SER A 3 -9.91 0.54 -0.63
CA SER A 3 -9.83 1.14 0.70
C SER A 3 -9.80 0.10 1.81
N HIS A 4 -9.59 -1.17 1.48
CA HIS A 4 -9.69 -2.26 2.44
C HIS A 4 -8.83 -3.43 1.99
N TYR A 5 -7.82 -3.77 2.78
CA TYR A 5 -6.97 -4.93 2.50
C TYR A 5 -6.68 -5.73 3.77
N GLU A 6 -6.28 -6.98 3.55
CA GLU A 6 -5.85 -7.91 4.59
C GLU A 6 -4.32 -7.99 4.56
N ALA A 7 -3.64 -7.54 5.62
CA ALA A 7 -2.20 -7.77 5.77
C ALA A 7 -1.92 -9.28 5.96
N PRO A 8 -0.74 -9.78 5.55
CA PRO A 8 -0.36 -11.16 5.81
C PRO A 8 -0.18 -11.40 7.32
N THR A 9 -0.36 -12.66 7.72
CA THR A 9 0.11 -13.15 9.02
C THR A 9 1.65 -13.22 9.07
N PRO A 10 2.29 -13.34 10.24
CA PRO A 10 3.74 -13.41 10.33
C PRO A 10 4.32 -14.60 9.57
N ASN A 11 3.64 -15.75 9.60
CA ASN A 11 4.04 -16.94 8.84
C ASN A 11 4.00 -16.71 7.34
N GLN A 12 2.97 -16.03 6.83
CA GLN A 12 2.86 -15.69 5.42
C GLN A 12 3.94 -14.68 5.00
N LEU A 13 4.25 -13.71 5.86
CA LEU A 13 5.30 -12.73 5.61
C LEU A 13 6.70 -13.38 5.57
N ALA A 14 6.96 -14.28 6.52
CA ALA A 14 8.21 -15.05 6.57
C ALA A 14 8.36 -15.95 5.35
N ALA A 15 7.28 -16.64 4.94
CA ALA A 15 7.30 -17.50 3.76
C ALA A 15 7.53 -16.71 2.46
N ALA A 16 6.84 -15.58 2.28
CA ALA A 16 6.88 -14.82 1.03
C ALA A 16 8.11 -13.91 0.89
N PHE A 17 8.59 -13.33 2.00
CA PHE A 17 9.64 -12.30 1.97
C PHE A 17 10.87 -12.63 2.83
N GLY A 18 10.89 -13.75 3.56
CA GLY A 18 11.99 -14.08 4.48
C GLY A 18 12.08 -13.12 5.67
N ILE A 19 10.97 -12.47 6.03
CA ILE A 19 10.89 -11.44 7.07
C ILE A 19 10.15 -12.02 8.28
N GLU A 20 10.75 -11.96 9.46
CA GLU A 20 10.08 -12.24 10.73
C GLU A 20 9.36 -10.97 11.23
N ASP A 21 8.11 -11.12 11.69
CA ASP A 21 7.32 -10.04 12.30
C ASP A 21 6.93 -10.43 13.73
N ASP A 22 7.57 -9.78 14.70
CA ASP A 22 7.30 -9.92 16.14
C ASP A 22 6.31 -8.86 16.67
N GLN A 23 5.92 -7.90 15.82
CA GLN A 23 5.05 -6.76 16.17
C GLN A 23 3.75 -6.76 15.39
N GLN A 24 3.20 -7.94 15.12
CA GLN A 24 1.98 -8.12 14.35
C GLN A 24 0.86 -7.17 14.79
N GLY A 25 0.52 -6.24 13.90
CA GLY A 25 -0.59 -5.32 14.06
C GLY A 25 -1.93 -5.91 13.63
N LYS A 26 -2.90 -5.02 13.34
CA LYS A 26 -4.18 -5.42 12.74
C LYS A 26 -3.95 -6.04 11.36
N LEU A 27 -4.69 -7.12 11.08
CA LEU A 27 -4.71 -7.74 9.75
C LEU A 27 -5.74 -7.06 8.83
N ASP A 28 -6.90 -6.70 9.37
CA ASP A 28 -7.95 -6.00 8.63
C ASP A 28 -7.69 -4.48 8.62
N LEU A 29 -7.29 -3.94 7.47
CA LEU A 29 -6.74 -2.60 7.36
C LEU A 29 -7.58 -1.67 6.48
N TRP A 30 -7.81 -0.48 7.04
CA TRP A 30 -8.59 0.62 6.46
C TRP A 30 -7.78 1.92 6.49
N PRO A 31 -8.12 2.96 5.70
CA PRO A 31 -7.34 4.18 5.63
C PRO A 31 -7.18 4.85 6.99
N GLY A 32 -5.94 5.17 7.33
CA GLY A 32 -5.51 5.72 8.61
C GLY A 32 -5.10 4.66 9.64
N TYR A 33 -5.32 3.37 9.40
CA TYR A 33 -4.83 2.31 10.29
C TYR A 33 -3.31 2.13 10.13
N ILE A 34 -2.67 1.57 11.16
CA ILE A 34 -1.25 1.22 11.10
C ILE A 34 -1.12 -0.19 10.52
N GLY A 35 -0.35 -0.33 9.46
CA GLY A 35 -0.08 -1.61 8.80
C GLY A 35 1.36 -1.75 8.32
N PRO A 36 1.76 -2.96 7.90
CA PRO A 36 3.12 -3.25 7.48
C PRO A 36 3.39 -2.73 6.06
N PHE A 37 4.63 -2.30 5.82
CA PHE A 37 5.17 -2.12 4.48
C PHE A 37 6.67 -2.46 4.49
N LEU A 38 7.17 -2.93 3.36
CA LEU A 38 8.57 -3.30 3.17
C LEU A 38 9.26 -2.20 2.37
N ARG A 39 10.48 -1.82 2.76
CA ARG A 39 11.36 -0.96 1.95
C ARG A 39 12.72 -1.60 1.79
N ARG A 40 13.50 -1.14 0.84
CA ARG A 40 14.93 -1.52 0.77
C ARG A 40 15.65 -1.04 2.04
N ALA A 41 16.44 -1.91 2.66
CA ALA A 41 17.30 -1.56 3.78
C ALA A 41 18.34 -0.52 3.32
N GLY A 42 18.49 0.56 4.08
CA GLY A 42 19.55 1.55 3.84
C GLY A 42 20.87 1.01 4.38
N GLU A 43 21.90 0.92 3.54
CA GLU A 43 23.27 0.46 3.88
C GLU A 43 23.55 -1.06 3.88
N ALA A 44 22.76 -1.88 3.19
CA ALA A 44 23.22 -3.24 2.89
C ALA A 44 24.40 -3.15 1.89
N VAL A 45 25.56 -3.71 2.26
CA VAL A 45 26.67 -3.94 1.32
C VAL A 45 26.09 -4.77 0.18
N GLU A 46 26.05 -4.21 -1.03
CA GLU A 46 25.69 -4.96 -2.22
C GLU A 46 26.71 -6.09 -2.39
N GLN A 47 26.35 -7.29 -1.93
CA GLN A 47 27.05 -8.49 -2.31
C GLN A 47 26.57 -8.88 -3.70
N ASP A 48 27.49 -9.00 -4.65
CA ASP A 48 27.18 -9.36 -6.03
C ASP A 48 26.31 -10.63 -6.07
N GLY A 49 25.09 -10.50 -6.59
CA GLY A 49 24.13 -11.60 -6.74
C GLY A 49 23.25 -11.91 -5.51
N ALA A 50 23.41 -11.24 -4.38
CA ALA A 50 22.49 -11.38 -3.25
C ALA A 50 21.20 -10.55 -3.46
N PRO A 51 20.01 -11.07 -3.09
CA PRO A 51 18.78 -10.30 -3.17
C PRO A 51 18.85 -9.06 -2.26
N PRO A 52 18.19 -7.94 -2.63
CA PRO A 52 18.19 -6.74 -1.82
C PRO A 52 17.53 -7.03 -0.46
N GLN A 53 18.22 -6.66 0.62
CA GLN A 53 17.68 -6.76 1.97
C GLN A 53 16.50 -5.80 2.14
N LEU A 54 15.42 -6.30 2.74
CA LEU A 54 14.20 -5.54 3.01
C LEU A 54 14.07 -5.27 4.51
N ASP A 55 13.66 -4.04 4.85
CA ASP A 55 13.20 -3.68 6.18
C ASP A 55 11.68 -3.81 6.24
N LEU A 56 11.17 -4.48 7.27
CA LEU A 56 9.77 -4.37 7.66
C LEU A 56 9.59 -3.14 8.55
N LEU A 57 8.67 -2.25 8.14
CA LEU A 57 8.25 -1.11 8.95
C LEU A 57 6.73 -1.11 9.08
N THR A 58 6.24 -0.41 10.10
CA THR A 58 4.82 -0.11 10.25
C THR A 58 4.56 1.37 10.01
N GLY A 59 3.41 1.68 9.41
CA GLY A 59 3.03 3.06 9.11
C GLY A 59 1.54 3.23 8.86
N SER A 60 1.09 4.47 8.76
CA SER A 60 -0.30 4.78 8.42
C SER A 60 -0.63 4.43 6.98
N PHE A 61 -1.72 3.69 6.76
CA PHE A 61 -2.28 3.44 5.43
C PHE A 61 -2.96 4.71 4.91
N GLY A 62 -2.26 5.45 4.06
CA GLY A 62 -2.56 6.82 3.69
C GLY A 62 -1.35 7.72 3.85
N LEU A 63 -0.74 8.13 2.74
CA LEU A 63 0.49 8.91 2.77
C LEU A 63 0.24 10.26 3.47
N ILE A 64 1.08 10.58 4.46
CA ILE A 64 1.04 11.85 5.18
C ILE A 64 2.26 12.65 4.70
N PRO A 65 2.05 13.66 3.84
CA PRO A 65 3.15 14.46 3.32
C PRO A 65 3.85 15.20 4.46
N CYS A 66 5.17 15.41 4.34
CA CYS A 66 5.95 16.05 5.40
C CYS A 66 5.46 17.45 5.84
N TRP A 67 4.71 18.15 4.98
CA TRP A 67 4.12 19.47 5.24
C TRP A 67 2.74 19.42 5.90
N SER A 68 2.14 18.24 6.08
CA SER A 68 0.81 18.11 6.66
C SER A 68 0.78 18.58 8.11
N LYS A 69 -0.29 19.27 8.49
CA LYS A 69 -0.50 19.76 9.87
C LYS A 69 -1.07 18.68 10.79
N ASP A 70 -1.78 17.71 10.23
CA ASP A 70 -2.37 16.59 10.97
C ASP A 70 -2.37 15.32 10.11
N ILE A 71 -2.77 14.20 10.73
CA ILE A 71 -2.81 12.89 10.09
C ILE A 71 -4.09 12.63 9.28
N LYS A 72 -5.08 13.54 9.28
CA LYS A 72 -6.41 13.29 8.68
C LYS A 72 -6.34 13.12 7.16
N ILE A 73 -5.30 13.69 6.53
CA ILE A 73 -5.05 13.55 5.09
C ILE A 73 -4.90 12.09 4.65
N ALA A 74 -4.46 11.19 5.55
CA ALA A 74 -4.31 9.76 5.29
C ALA A 74 -5.59 9.10 4.72
N ARG A 75 -6.77 9.58 5.14
CA ARG A 75 -8.07 9.11 4.63
C ARG A 75 -8.37 9.52 3.18
N ARG A 76 -7.48 10.26 2.53
CA ARG A 76 -7.62 10.74 1.14
C ARG A 76 -6.39 10.42 0.28
N THR A 77 -5.36 9.82 0.85
CA THR A 77 -4.05 9.57 0.22
C THR A 77 -3.62 8.11 0.33
N TYR A 78 -4.55 7.20 0.62
CA TYR A 78 -4.30 5.75 0.72
C TYR A 78 -4.05 5.09 -0.65
N ASN A 79 -4.50 5.73 -1.74
CA ASN A 79 -4.12 5.39 -3.11
C ASN A 79 -3.53 6.59 -3.85
N ALA A 80 -2.60 6.32 -4.76
CA ALA A 80 -1.97 7.28 -5.64
C ALA A 80 -2.01 6.77 -7.09
N ARG A 81 -2.70 7.51 -7.96
CA ARG A 81 -2.74 7.23 -9.40
C ARG A 81 -1.36 7.41 -10.02
N SER A 82 -0.81 6.34 -10.60
CA SER A 82 0.53 6.32 -11.18
C SER A 82 0.69 7.38 -12.29
N GLU A 83 -0.39 7.71 -13.00
CA GLU A 83 -0.41 8.71 -14.07
C GLU A 83 -0.11 10.13 -13.59
N THR A 84 -0.39 10.44 -12.31
CA THR A 84 -0.27 11.81 -11.77
C THR A 84 0.60 11.91 -10.50
N VAL A 85 1.14 10.78 -10.04
CA VAL A 85 1.85 10.68 -8.75
C VAL A 85 3.06 11.63 -8.66
N ALA A 86 3.74 11.87 -9.78
CA ALA A 86 4.89 12.76 -9.86
C ALA A 86 4.52 14.26 -9.70
N GLU A 87 3.27 14.63 -9.95
CA GLU A 87 2.82 16.03 -9.98
C GLU A 87 2.04 16.42 -8.71
N LYS A 88 1.25 15.48 -8.17
CA LYS A 88 0.35 15.74 -7.04
C LYS A 88 1.14 16.14 -5.79
N PRO A 89 0.80 17.26 -5.11
CA PRO A 89 1.54 17.75 -3.94
C PRO A 89 1.68 16.74 -2.81
N SER A 90 0.71 15.84 -2.65
CA SER A 90 0.73 14.79 -1.63
C SER A 90 1.78 13.71 -1.89
N PHE A 91 2.15 13.44 -3.15
CA PHE A 91 2.97 12.27 -3.50
C PHE A 91 4.30 12.63 -4.16
N ARG A 92 4.39 13.79 -4.81
CA ARG A 92 5.54 14.21 -5.63
C ARG A 92 6.89 14.17 -4.89
N ASN A 93 6.90 14.40 -3.58
CA ASN A 93 8.13 14.37 -2.79
C ASN A 93 8.64 12.93 -2.60
N ALA A 94 7.77 12.02 -2.17
CA ALA A 94 8.07 10.59 -2.05
C ALA A 94 8.50 9.99 -3.39
N TRP A 95 7.79 10.35 -4.46
CA TRP A 95 8.14 9.95 -5.83
C TRP A 95 9.53 10.43 -6.24
N ARG A 96 9.83 11.73 -6.11
CA ARG A 96 11.13 12.30 -6.48
C ARG A 96 12.30 11.70 -5.68
N ARG A 97 12.05 11.28 -4.44
CA ARG A 97 13.05 10.66 -3.56
C ARG A 97 13.17 9.14 -3.74
N ALA A 98 12.42 8.56 -4.69
CA ALA A 98 12.34 7.12 -4.90
C ALA A 98 12.04 6.35 -3.60
N GLN A 99 11.14 6.89 -2.77
CA GLN A 99 10.69 6.24 -1.54
C GLN A 99 9.66 5.15 -1.87
N HIS A 100 10.10 4.15 -2.65
CA HIS A 100 9.28 3.01 -3.03
C HIS A 100 9.17 2.02 -1.86
N CYS A 101 8.01 1.40 -1.74
CA CYS A 101 7.78 0.29 -0.82
C CYS A 101 6.94 -0.81 -1.48
N ILE A 102 6.94 -1.97 -0.83
CA ILE A 102 6.04 -3.08 -1.12
C ILE A 102 5.04 -3.15 0.05
N ILE A 103 3.75 -3.08 -0.23
CA ILE A 103 2.71 -3.34 0.76
C ILE A 103 2.35 -4.83 0.63
N PRO A 104 2.70 -5.68 1.60
CA PRO A 104 2.33 -7.07 1.54
C PRO A 104 0.84 -7.22 1.91
N ALA A 105 0.08 -7.97 1.11
CA ALA A 105 -1.34 -8.19 1.30
C ALA A 105 -1.73 -9.64 1.04
N ALA A 106 -2.39 -10.28 2.01
CA ALA A 106 -3.03 -11.58 1.83
C ALA A 106 -4.25 -11.49 0.90
N ALA A 107 -4.95 -10.35 0.92
CA ALA A 107 -6.03 -10.03 0.00
C ALA A 107 -6.27 -8.52 -0.07
N ILE A 108 -6.90 -8.08 -1.16
CA ILE A 108 -7.57 -6.78 -1.25
C ILE A 108 -9.09 -7.01 -1.32
N TYR A 109 -9.87 -5.99 -0.95
CA TYR A 109 -11.32 -6.03 -1.05
C TYR A 109 -11.81 -4.94 -1.97
N GLU A 110 -12.52 -5.35 -3.01
CA GLU A 110 -13.16 -4.42 -3.94
C GLU A 110 -14.68 -4.59 -3.97
N PRO A 111 -15.44 -3.49 -4.04
CA PRO A 111 -16.89 -3.56 -4.06
C PRO A 111 -17.36 -4.03 -5.44
N ASP A 112 -18.04 -5.16 -5.47
CA ASP A 112 -18.72 -5.67 -6.67
C ASP A 112 -20.13 -5.10 -6.75
N TRP A 113 -20.42 -4.40 -7.85
CA TRP A 113 -21.71 -3.74 -8.11
C TRP A 113 -22.59 -4.47 -9.11
N ARG A 114 -22.20 -5.65 -9.60
CA ARG A 114 -22.97 -6.41 -10.61
C ARG A 114 -24.37 -6.82 -10.12
N SER A 115 -24.56 -6.87 -8.79
CA SER A 115 -25.85 -7.12 -8.15
C SER A 115 -26.73 -5.86 -7.96
N GLY A 116 -26.26 -4.67 -8.36
CA GLY A 116 -26.93 -3.38 -8.12
C GLY A 116 -26.65 -2.74 -6.75
N ARG A 117 -25.91 -3.43 -5.87
CA ARG A 117 -25.43 -2.91 -4.58
C ARG A 117 -23.96 -3.27 -4.38
N ALA A 118 -23.24 -2.53 -3.53
CA ALA A 118 -21.86 -2.85 -3.17
C ALA A 118 -21.78 -4.13 -2.35
N VAL A 119 -21.18 -5.18 -2.92
CA VAL A 119 -20.83 -6.42 -2.21
C VAL A 119 -19.30 -6.47 -2.05
N PRO A 120 -18.76 -6.42 -0.82
CA PRO A 120 -17.33 -6.56 -0.60
C PRO A 120 -16.84 -7.90 -1.15
N THR A 121 -15.89 -7.87 -2.09
CA THR A 121 -15.33 -9.07 -2.70
C THR A 121 -13.87 -9.18 -2.38
N ARG A 122 -13.50 -10.27 -1.69
CA ARG A 122 -12.11 -10.61 -1.38
C ARG A 122 -11.40 -11.09 -2.64
N ILE A 123 -10.27 -10.48 -2.98
CA ILE A 123 -9.43 -10.83 -4.12
C ILE A 123 -8.05 -11.19 -3.58
N ALA A 124 -7.59 -12.40 -3.89
CA ALA A 124 -6.30 -12.94 -3.47
C ALA A 124 -5.66 -13.69 -4.63
N ARG A 125 -4.35 -14.00 -4.51
CA ARG A 125 -3.66 -14.80 -5.53
C ARG A 125 -4.20 -16.21 -5.58
N ALA A 126 -4.25 -16.77 -6.80
CA ALA A 126 -4.74 -18.12 -7.04
C ALA A 126 -3.81 -19.21 -6.48
N ASP A 127 -2.52 -18.91 -6.32
CA ASP A 127 -1.51 -19.82 -5.76
C ASP A 127 -1.48 -19.82 -4.21
N GLY A 128 -2.25 -18.93 -3.57
CA GLY A 128 -2.29 -18.82 -2.11
C GLY A 128 -1.15 -17.99 -1.50
N GLU A 129 -0.25 -17.46 -2.33
CA GLU A 129 0.86 -16.62 -1.88
C GLU A 129 0.41 -15.19 -1.54
N VAL A 130 1.29 -14.44 -0.88
CA VAL A 130 1.06 -13.02 -0.54
C VAL A 130 1.23 -12.14 -1.79
N MET A 131 0.37 -11.14 -1.97
CA MET A 131 0.56 -10.10 -2.96
C MET A 131 1.56 -9.06 -2.44
N GLY A 132 2.56 -8.73 -3.24
CA GLY A 132 3.33 -7.49 -3.07
C GLY A 132 2.67 -6.37 -3.89
N ILE A 133 2.11 -5.35 -3.25
CA ILE A 133 1.53 -4.21 -3.93
C ILE A 133 2.56 -3.07 -3.99
N ALA A 134 2.78 -2.49 -5.17
CA ALA A 134 3.69 -1.37 -5.33
C ALA A 134 3.14 -0.11 -4.62
N GLY A 135 4.01 0.59 -3.90
CA GLY A 135 3.62 1.80 -3.18
C GLY A 135 4.73 2.81 -3.00
N LEU A 136 4.34 3.92 -2.37
CA LEU A 136 5.26 4.94 -1.87
C LEU A 136 5.16 5.03 -0.35
N TRP A 137 6.25 5.42 0.30
CA TRP A 137 6.28 5.73 1.72
C TRP A 137 6.87 7.11 2.00
N GLU A 138 6.52 7.70 3.14
CA GLU A 138 7.09 8.96 3.61
C GLU A 138 7.16 9.00 5.14
N GLU A 139 8.14 9.74 5.67
CA GLU A 139 8.23 10.10 7.08
C GLU A 139 7.48 11.40 7.32
N TRP A 140 6.51 11.38 8.24
CA TRP A 140 5.88 12.57 8.77
C TRP A 140 6.32 12.79 10.21
N ARG A 141 6.62 14.04 10.55
CA ARG A 141 6.99 14.43 11.90
C ARG A 141 5.92 15.34 12.47
N ASP A 142 5.35 14.90 13.58
CA ASP A 142 4.31 15.64 14.27
C ASP A 142 4.80 17.06 14.59
N PRO A 143 4.06 18.11 14.17
CA PRO A 143 4.45 19.50 14.43
C PRO A 143 4.52 19.86 15.91
N GLU A 144 3.72 19.22 16.76
CA GLU A 144 3.61 19.49 18.19
C GLU A 144 4.54 18.59 19.00
N THR A 145 4.46 17.28 18.80
CA THR A 145 5.17 16.30 19.64
C THR A 145 6.56 15.94 19.10
N ARG A 146 6.86 16.30 17.85
CA ARG A 146 8.10 15.93 17.13
C ARG A 146 8.29 14.43 16.92
N GLN A 147 7.29 13.61 17.28
CA GLN A 147 7.27 12.18 17.05
C GLN A 147 7.26 11.89 15.56
N VAL A 148 7.95 10.82 15.18
CA VAL A 148 8.05 10.36 13.81
C VAL A 148 7.00 9.29 13.58
N LEU A 149 6.27 9.43 12.47
CA LEU A 149 5.33 8.43 11.97
C LEU A 149 5.65 8.14 10.51
N HIS A 150 5.77 6.87 10.17
CA HIS A 150 5.80 6.45 8.77
C HIS A 150 4.38 6.38 8.21
N SER A 151 4.25 6.59 6.91
CA SER A 151 3.01 6.45 6.17
C SER A 151 3.29 5.90 4.79
N TYR A 152 2.29 5.24 4.18
CA TYR A 152 2.41 4.67 2.84
C TYR A 152 1.13 4.80 2.04
N THR A 153 1.22 4.60 0.73
CA THR A 153 0.11 4.62 -0.23
C THR A 153 0.31 3.55 -1.28
N MET A 154 -0.79 2.96 -1.76
CA MET A 154 -0.76 2.01 -2.87
C MET A 154 -0.75 2.77 -4.18
N LEU A 155 0.10 2.37 -5.12
CA LEU A 155 0.03 2.85 -6.49
C LEU A 155 -1.12 2.16 -7.22
N THR A 156 -1.89 2.94 -7.97
CA THR A 156 -2.97 2.42 -8.83
C THR A 156 -2.71 2.75 -10.29
N VAL A 157 -3.30 1.96 -11.17
CA VAL A 157 -3.33 2.17 -12.62
C VAL A 157 -4.76 2.01 -13.14
N ASN A 158 -5.05 2.59 -14.30
CA ASN A 158 -6.31 2.36 -14.99
C ASN A 158 -6.59 0.86 -15.22
N ALA A 159 -7.83 0.45 -14.99
CA ALA A 159 -8.29 -0.93 -15.09
C ALA A 159 -9.50 -1.12 -16.00
N ASP A 160 -9.85 -0.12 -16.84
CA ASP A 160 -11.06 -0.17 -17.68
C ASP A 160 -11.02 -1.33 -18.68
N THR A 161 -9.82 -1.67 -19.15
CA THR A 161 -9.57 -2.76 -20.09
C THR A 161 -9.07 -4.05 -19.43
N HIS A 162 -8.85 -4.05 -18.11
CA HIS A 162 -8.31 -5.19 -17.38
C HIS A 162 -9.33 -6.34 -17.35
N ALA A 163 -8.91 -7.57 -17.73
CA ALA A 163 -9.82 -8.71 -17.91
C ALA A 163 -10.68 -9.04 -16.67
N PHE A 164 -10.09 -8.94 -15.48
CA PHE A 164 -10.75 -9.22 -14.20
C PHE A 164 -11.21 -7.96 -13.45
N MET A 165 -10.29 -7.04 -13.14
CA MET A 165 -10.53 -5.85 -12.33
C MET A 165 -11.58 -4.85 -12.87
N ARG A 166 -11.83 -4.82 -14.20
CA ARG A 166 -12.87 -3.94 -14.79
C ARG A 166 -14.28 -4.19 -14.27
N ASN A 167 -14.51 -5.36 -13.66
CA ASN A 167 -15.83 -5.79 -13.18
C ASN A 167 -16.19 -5.26 -11.78
N TYR A 168 -15.25 -4.59 -11.09
CA TYR A 168 -15.43 -4.06 -9.74
C TYR A 168 -15.62 -2.54 -9.76
N HIS A 169 -16.01 -1.96 -8.62
CA HIS A 169 -16.48 -0.57 -8.47
C HIS A 169 -17.81 -0.26 -9.18
N ARG A 170 -18.29 0.97 -9.01
CA ARG A 170 -19.54 1.40 -9.64
C ARG A 170 -19.35 1.40 -11.16
N PRO A 171 -20.40 1.09 -11.94
CA PRO A 171 -20.32 1.06 -13.41
C PRO A 171 -19.77 2.36 -14.01
N ASP A 172 -20.20 3.51 -13.49
CA ASP A 172 -19.87 4.85 -14.04
C ASP A 172 -18.52 5.41 -13.55
N ASP A 173 -17.86 4.75 -12.59
CA ASP A 173 -16.55 5.17 -12.11
C ASP A 173 -15.45 4.74 -13.10
N GLU A 174 -14.43 5.57 -13.31
CA GLU A 174 -13.19 5.11 -13.93
C GLU A 174 -12.59 3.97 -13.10
N LYS A 175 -12.26 2.86 -13.75
CA LYS A 175 -11.74 1.68 -13.05
C LYS A 175 -10.25 1.90 -12.76
N GLN A 176 -9.88 1.64 -11.51
CA GLN A 176 -8.52 1.76 -11.02
C GLN A 176 -8.23 0.51 -10.18
N THR A 177 -7.05 -0.06 -10.34
CA THR A 177 -6.59 -1.24 -9.57
C THR A 177 -5.20 -0.99 -9.03
N GLU A 178 -4.89 -1.61 -7.90
CA GLU A 178 -3.55 -1.64 -7.32
C GLU A 178 -2.58 -2.34 -8.29
N VAL A 179 -1.29 -2.00 -8.20
CA VAL A 179 -0.23 -2.60 -9.02
C VAL A 179 0.41 -3.76 -8.25
N PRO A 180 0.03 -5.03 -8.49
CA PRO A 180 0.77 -6.18 -7.97
C PRO A 180 2.14 -6.31 -8.64
N LEU A 181 3.16 -6.70 -7.87
CA LEU A 181 4.54 -6.97 -8.29
C LEU A 181 4.77 -8.44 -8.67
#